data_AF-A0A1G6U4U3-F1
#
_entry.id   AF-A0A1G6U4U3-F1
#
_cell.length_a   1.000
_cell.length_b   1.000
_cell.length_c   1.000
_cell.angle_alpha   90.00
_cell.angle_beta   90.00
_cell.angle_gamma   90.00
#
_symmetry.space_group_name_H-M   'P 1'
#
loop_
_entity.id
_entity.type
_entity.pdbx_description
1 polymer ?
#
loop_
_entity_poly.entity_id
_entity_poly.type
_entity_poly.pdbx_seq_one_letter_code
_entity_poly.pdbx_strand_id
1 'polypeptide(L)' 'MTRTALEGFGKSLFASNEVVLEATGHSMAVSRVLAPFVARVITANSLQVKAIAQAHVKTGKIDAGALAGIPADA' A
#
# COMPACT_ATOMS: atom_id res chain seq x y z
N MET A 1 -8.33 -2.00 -12.96
CA MET A 1 -6.86 -1.94 -13.16
C MET A 1 -6.41 -3.27 -13.74
N THR A 2 -5.56 -3.28 -14.77
CA THR A 2 -5.04 -4.54 -15.37
C THR A 2 -3.66 -4.85 -14.80
N ARG A 3 -3.22 -6.12 -14.89
CA ARG A 3 -1.88 -6.53 -14.45
C ARG A 3 -0.78 -5.72 -15.14
N THR A 4 -0.89 -5.50 -16.44
CA THR A 4 0.06 -4.72 -17.24
C THR A 4 0.14 -3.26 -16.79
N ALA A 5 -0.98 -2.65 -16.44
CA ALA A 5 -0.98 -1.28 -15.90
C ALA A 5 -0.27 -1.22 -14.54
N LEU A 6 -0.43 -2.23 -13.69
CA LEU A 6 0.23 -2.32 -12.40
C LEU A 6 1.75 -2.58 -12.52
N GLU A 7 2.17 -3.39 -13.49
CA GLU A 7 3.60 -3.56 -13.83
C GLU A 7 4.20 -2.25 -14.37
N GLY A 8 3.46 -1.52 -15.21
CA GLY A 8 3.86 -0.20 -15.69
C GLY A 8 4.04 0.79 -14.55
N PHE A 9 3.13 0.78 -13.56
CA PHE A 9 3.30 1.56 -12.34
C PHE A 9 4.53 1.12 -11.54
N GLY A 10 4.73 -0.18 -11.31
CA GLY A 10 5.90 -0.70 -10.62
C GLY A 10 7.22 -0.24 -11.23
N LYS A 11 7.34 -0.24 -12.57
CA LYS A 11 8.52 0.25 -13.29
C LYS A 11 8.80 1.76 -13.10
N SER A 12 7.82 2.53 -12.66
CA SER A 12 7.99 3.96 -12.39
C SER A 12 8.46 4.26 -10.95
N LEU A 13 8.49 3.24 -10.08
CA LEU A 13 8.95 3.35 -8.70
C LEU A 13 10.47 3.13 -8.60
N PHE A 14 11.05 3.63 -7.51
CA PHE A 14 12.43 3.31 -7.16
C PHE A 14 12.50 2.03 -6.33
N ALA A 15 13.55 1.24 -6.52
CA ALA A 15 13.80 0.03 -5.74
C ALA A 15 13.95 0.29 -4.23
N SER A 16 14.21 1.54 -3.82
CA SER A 16 14.27 1.96 -2.42
C SER A 16 12.91 2.37 -1.84
N ASN A 17 11.84 2.42 -2.64
CA ASN A 17 10.51 2.79 -2.15
C ASN A 17 9.90 1.65 -1.35
N GLU A 18 9.02 2.03 -0.43
CA GLU A 18 8.16 1.11 0.31
C GLU A 18 6.72 1.35 -0.12
N VAL A 19 5.95 0.27 -0.29
CA VAL A 19 4.55 0.35 -0.69
C VAL A 19 3.69 -0.26 0.39
N VAL A 20 2.67 0.47 0.83
CA VAL A 20 1.67 -0.03 1.78
C VAL A 20 0.37 -0.31 1.03
N LEU A 21 -0.18 -1.52 1.20
CA LEU A 21 -1.45 -1.97 0.65
C LEU A 21 -2.46 -2.22 1.76
N GLU A 22 -3.67 -1.72 1.62
CA GLU A 22 -4.77 -2.10 2.52
C GLU A 22 -5.12 -3.58 2.30
N ALA A 23 -5.25 -4.35 3.40
CA ALA A 23 -5.61 -5.76 3.43
C ALA A 23 -7.05 -6.03 2.96
N THR A 24 -7.30 -5.82 1.66
CA THR A 24 -8.54 -6.14 0.97
C THR A 24 -8.38 -7.42 0.15
N GLY A 25 -9.48 -8.01 -0.34
CA GLY A 25 -9.46 -9.35 -0.95
C GLY A 25 -8.47 -9.57 -2.11
N HIS A 26 -7.99 -8.51 -2.77
CA HIS A 26 -7.04 -8.60 -3.89
C HIS A 26 -5.63 -8.07 -3.56
N SER A 27 -5.37 -7.63 -2.33
CA SER A 27 -4.10 -7.00 -1.94
C SER A 27 -2.89 -7.91 -2.20
N MET A 28 -3.04 -9.21 -1.97
CA MET A 28 -1.98 -10.20 -2.20
C MET A 28 -1.59 -10.33 -3.69
N ALA A 29 -2.57 -10.22 -4.60
CA ALA A 29 -2.29 -10.25 -6.03
C ALA A 29 -1.52 -9.00 -6.47
N VAL A 30 -1.87 -7.84 -5.92
CA VAL A 30 -1.18 -6.57 -6.17
C VAL A 30 0.23 -6.61 -5.58
N SER A 31 0.38 -7.10 -4.35
CA SER A 31 1.66 -7.24 -3.65
C SER A 31 2.68 -8.03 -4.48
N ARG A 32 2.27 -9.18 -5.03
CA ARG A 32 3.14 -10.02 -5.86
C ARG A 32 3.62 -9.32 -7.15
N VAL A 33 2.81 -8.42 -7.71
CA VAL A 33 3.19 -7.68 -8.91
C VAL A 33 4.17 -6.56 -8.57
N LEU A 34 4.02 -5.91 -7.41
CA LEU A 34 4.85 -4.77 -7.02
C LEU A 34 6.17 -5.17 -6.34
N ALA A 35 6.20 -6.32 -5.64
CA ALA A 35 7.37 -6.79 -4.89
C ALA A 35 8.71 -6.75 -5.65
N PRO A 36 8.79 -7.06 -6.96
CA PRO A 36 10.06 -6.98 -7.69
C PRO A 36 10.59 -5.56 -7.93
N PHE A 37 9.78 -4.52 -7.72
CA PHE A 37 10.10 -3.14 -8.10
C PHE A 37 10.45 -2.22 -6.92
N VAL A 38 10.25 -2.68 -5.69
CA VAL A 38 10.30 -1.87 -4.46
C VAL A 38 11.04 -2.62 -3.36
N ALA A 39 11.46 -1.91 -2.30
CA ALA A 39 12.21 -2.51 -1.21
C ALA A 39 11.36 -3.51 -0.41
N ARG A 40 10.09 -3.15 -0.18
CA ARG A 40 9.10 -4.02 0.47
C ARG A 40 7.67 -3.59 0.15
N VAL A 41 6.76 -4.55 0.26
CA VAL A 41 5.31 -4.32 0.24
C VAL A 41 4.74 -4.70 1.61
N ILE A 42 4.21 -3.72 2.32
CA ILE A 42 3.58 -3.87 3.63
C ILE A 42 2.07 -4.01 3.41
N THR A 43 1.43 -4.98 4.05
CA THR A 43 -0.02 -5.13 3.98
C THR A 43 -0.64 -4.67 5.29
N ALA A 44 -1.30 -3.51 5.29
CA ALA A 44 -1.88 -2.90 6.48
C ALA A 44 -3.28 -3.46 6.78
N ASN A 45 -3.55 -3.75 8.05
CA ASN A 45 -4.85 -4.23 8.49
C ASN A 45 -5.95 -3.19 8.24
N SER A 46 -6.97 -3.57 7.47
CA SER A 46 -8.07 -2.68 7.06
C SER A 46 -8.89 -2.12 8.24
N LEU A 47 -8.92 -2.78 9.41
CA LEU A 47 -9.54 -2.22 10.62
C LEU A 47 -8.68 -1.12 11.24
N GLN A 48 -7.35 -1.27 11.23
CA GLN A 48 -6.43 -0.23 11.68
C GLN A 48 -6.45 0.96 10.73
N VAL A 49 -6.43 0.72 9.41
CA VAL A 49 -6.56 1.79 8.41
C VAL A 49 -7.88 2.55 8.57
N LYS A 50 -9.00 1.85 8.76
CA LYS A 50 -10.30 2.48 9.02
C LYS A 50 -10.36 3.23 10.34
N ALA A 51 -9.76 2.71 11.41
CA ALA A 51 -9.69 3.41 12.70
C ALA A 51 -8.90 4.71 12.60
N ILE A 52 -7.85 4.77 11.76
CA ILE A 52 -7.05 5.97 11.53
C ILE A 52 -7.78 6.94 10.57
N ALA A 53 -8.46 6.42 9.54
CA ALA A 53 -9.22 7.20 8.56
C ALA A 53 -10.53 7.80 9.13
N GLN A 54 -11.17 7.13 10.10
CA GLN A 54 -12.41 7.61 10.73
C GLN A 54 -12.17 8.75 11.73
N ALA A 55 -10.92 9.00 12.12
CA ALA A 55 -10.61 10.12 13.00
C ALA A 55 -10.84 11.47 12.29
N HIS A 56 -10.46 11.65 11.02
CA HIS A 56 -10.63 12.94 10.33
C HIS A 56 -10.72 12.77 8.79
N VAL A 57 -11.87 13.14 8.21
CA VAL A 57 -12.12 13.48 6.78
C VAL A 57 -11.43 12.60 5.73
N LYS A 58 -12.21 11.76 5.06
CA LYS A 58 -11.80 10.84 3.98
C LYS A 58 -11.09 11.57 2.82
N THR A 59 -9.77 11.73 2.93
CA THR A 59 -8.91 12.34 1.94
C THR A 59 -7.61 11.53 1.86
N GLY A 60 -7.32 10.97 0.69
CA GLY A 60 -6.23 9.98 0.52
C GLY A 60 -4.83 10.46 0.89
N LYS A 61 -4.63 11.77 1.10
CA LYS A 61 -3.37 12.34 1.59
C LYS A 61 -3.16 12.08 3.09
N ILE A 62 -4.23 12.08 3.88
CA ILE A 62 -4.16 11.82 5.33
C ILE A 62 -3.97 10.32 5.57
N ASP A 63 -4.65 9.49 4.76
CA ASP A 63 -4.48 8.02 4.78
C ASP A 63 -3.04 7.61 4.44
N ALA A 64 -2.41 8.23 3.44
CA ALA A 64 -1.01 7.91 3.09
C ALA A 64 -0.03 8.21 4.23
N GLY A 65 -0.24 9.31 4.97
CA GLY A 65 0.58 9.65 6.14
C GLY A 65 0.41 8.68 7.30
N ALA A 66 -0.82 8.22 7.54
CA ALA A 66 -1.12 7.18 8.52
C ALA A 66 -0.46 5.84 8.17
N LEU A 67 -0.56 5.42 6.91
CA LEU A 67 0.06 4.20 6.40
C LEU A 67 1.59 4.25 6.49
N ALA A 68 2.21 5.42 6.28
CA ALA A 68 3.65 5.61 6.40
C ALA A 68 4.17 5.42 7.83
N GLY A 69 3.30 5.51 8.84
CA GLY A 69 3.63 5.27 10.25
C GLY A 69 3.52 3.82 10.69
N ILE A 70 3.08 2.90 9.83
CA ILE A 70 2.91 1.48 10.18
C ILE A 70 4.28 0.79 10.13
N PRO A 71 4.79 0.27 11.26
CA PRO A 71 6.02 -0.51 11.26
C PRO A 71 5.79 -1.82 10.49
N ALA A 72 6.78 -2.25 9.71
CA ALA A 72 6.63 -3.34 8.75
C ALA A 72 6.50 -4.76 9.36
N ASP A 73 6.54 -4.87 10.68
CA ASP A 73 6.58 -6.14 11.43
C ASP A 73 5.30 -6.42 12.24
N ALA A 74 4.18 -5.76 11.91
CA ALA A 74 2.88 -5.96 12.58
C ALA A 74 1.92 -6.88 11.80
#